data_AF-X1Q7T0-F1
#
_entry.id   AF-X1Q7T0-F1
#
_cell.length_a   1.000
_cell.length_b   1.000
_cell.length_c   1.000
_cell.angle_alpha   90.00
_cell.angle_beta   90.00
_cell.angle_gamma   90.00
#
_symmetry.space_group_name_H-M   'P 1'
#
loop_
_entity.id
_entity.type
_entity.pdbx_description
1 polymer ?
#
loop_
_entity_poly.entity_id
_entity_poly.type
_entity_poly.pdbx_seq_one_letter_code
_entity_poly.pdbx_strand_id
1 'polypeptide(L)'
;MGFWYKRPHFHFIGYGWIDGVDELHQDTGWVIVNLGVRDSVYHTALYQLSHAGVKKGVQVVTWMGCMSNSTYYKLGPESERPRGQGKCPQCSAELQPVRWEGAGDPPLQDQLEGGYWIDPGGWRYLEDGENNHSCLVRRPTSAPSRGP
;
A
#
# COMPACT_ATOMS: atom_id res chain seq x y z
N MET A 1 34.58 -17.51 5.67
CA MET A 1 33.79 -17.66 4.44
C MET A 1 32.33 -17.76 4.86
N GLY A 2 31.52 -16.72 4.68
CA GLY A 2 30.12 -16.72 5.10
C GLY A 2 29.27 -17.48 4.10
N PHE A 3 28.74 -18.63 4.50
CA PHE A 3 27.80 -19.39 3.69
C PHE A 3 26.43 -18.71 3.74
N TRP A 4 26.03 -18.07 2.64
CA TRP A 4 24.67 -17.59 2.46
C TRP A 4 23.78 -18.74 1.97
N TYR A 5 22.98 -19.31 2.88
CA TYR A 5 21.99 -20.33 2.52
C TYR A 5 20.66 -19.66 2.13
N LYS A 6 20.14 -19.97 0.94
CA LYS A 6 18.77 -19.61 0.57
C LYS A 6 17.80 -20.44 1.40
N ARG A 7 17.16 -19.82 2.37
CA ARG A 7 16.03 -20.39 3.11
C ARG A 7 14.75 -19.72 2.65
N PRO A 8 13.70 -20.49 2.30
CA PRO A 8 12.43 -19.90 1.95
C PRO A 8 11.87 -19.19 3.19
N HIS A 9 11.50 -17.92 3.01
CA HIS A 9 11.01 -17.05 4.08
C HIS A 9 9.59 -16.60 3.71
N PHE A 10 8.65 -16.86 4.60
CA PHE A 10 7.24 -16.59 4.36
C PHE A 10 6.64 -15.81 5.53
N HIS A 11 5.67 -14.96 5.22
CA HIS A 11 4.83 -14.30 6.20
C HIS A 11 3.40 -14.80 6.05
N PHE A 12 2.78 -15.18 7.17
CA PHE A 12 1.40 -15.62 7.20
C PHE A 12 0.57 -14.66 8.06
N ILE A 13 -0.62 -14.31 7.55
CA ILE A 13 -1.65 -13.58 8.29
C ILE A 13 -2.93 -14.42 8.18
N GLY A 14 -3.51 -14.76 9.33
CA GLY A 14 -4.69 -15.61 9.41
C GLY A 14 -5.45 -15.38 10.71
N TYR A 15 -6.64 -15.96 10.80
CA TYR A 15 -7.47 -15.90 11.99
C TYR A 15 -7.02 -16.93 13.03
N GLY A 16 -7.17 -16.58 14.31
CA GLY A 16 -6.94 -17.48 15.44
C GLY A 16 -5.69 -17.17 16.24
N TRP A 17 -5.39 -18.05 17.19
CA TRP A 17 -4.19 -18.03 18.02
C TRP A 17 -3.33 -19.25 17.69
N ILE A 18 -2.02 -19.10 17.72
CA ILE A 18 -1.11 -20.24 17.63
C ILE A 18 -1.01 -20.87 19.02
N ASP A 19 -1.27 -22.17 19.08
CA ASP A 19 -1.18 -23.00 20.29
C ASP A 19 -0.37 -24.28 19.99
N GLY A 20 0.04 -25.03 21.02
CA GLY A 20 0.79 -26.30 20.84
C GLY A 20 2.19 -26.13 20.25
N VAL A 21 2.84 -24.99 20.53
CA VAL A 21 4.07 -24.57 19.84
C VAL A 21 5.26 -25.51 20.10
N ASP A 22 5.36 -26.03 21.32
CA ASP A 22 6.44 -26.94 21.72
C ASP A 22 6.33 -28.30 21.02
N GLU A 23 5.11 -28.83 20.92
CA GLU A 23 4.80 -30.09 20.23
C GLU A 23 5.09 -29.98 18.74
N LEU A 24 4.66 -28.86 18.13
CA LEU A 24 4.93 -28.57 16.73
C LEU A 24 6.44 -28.42 16.46
N HIS A 25 7.19 -27.79 17.38
CA HIS A 25 8.63 -27.66 17.24
C HIS A 25 9.33 -29.02 17.28
N GLN A 26 8.93 -29.90 18.21
CA GLN A 26 9.49 -31.24 18.31
C GLN A 26 9.22 -32.10 17.06
N ASP A 27 8.01 -31.98 16.49
CA ASP A 27 7.61 -32.76 15.31
C ASP A 27 8.24 -32.22 14.01
N THR A 28 8.28 -30.89 13.85
CA THR A 28 8.61 -30.27 12.55
C THR A 28 9.95 -29.54 12.51
N GLY A 29 10.55 -29.27 13.67
CA GLY A 29 11.76 -28.45 13.81
C GLY A 29 11.54 -26.94 13.60
N TRP A 30 10.31 -26.49 13.35
CA TRP A 30 10.00 -25.07 13.17
C TRP A 30 9.99 -24.35 14.51
N VAL A 31 10.69 -23.21 14.58
CA VAL A 31 10.64 -22.32 15.75
C VAL A 31 9.58 -21.27 15.48
N ILE A 32 8.51 -21.27 16.27
CA ILE A 32 7.48 -20.26 16.21
C ILE A 32 7.59 -19.37 17.44
N VAL A 33 7.70 -18.07 17.21
CA VAL A 33 7.79 -17.07 18.28
C VAL A 33 6.49 -16.28 18.30
N ASN A 34 5.77 -16.33 19.41
CA ASN A 34 4.60 -15.50 19.64
C ASN A 34 5.05 -14.11 20.09
N LEU A 35 4.88 -13.11 19.22
CA LEU A 35 5.24 -11.70 19.50
C LEU A 35 4.12 -10.92 20.21
N GLY A 36 3.06 -11.61 20.65
CA GLY A 36 1.90 -11.02 21.32
C GLY A 36 0.92 -10.36 20.36
N VAL A 37 0.02 -9.56 20.93
CA VAL A 37 -1.02 -8.84 20.19
C VAL A 37 -0.41 -7.59 19.56
N ARG A 38 -0.68 -7.37 18.28
CA ARG A 38 -0.28 -6.14 17.57
C ARG A 38 -1.39 -5.10 17.66
N ASP A 39 -1.02 -3.84 17.81
CA ASP A 39 -1.97 -2.71 17.93
C ASP A 39 -2.85 -2.53 16.69
N SER A 40 -2.34 -2.92 15.51
CA SER A 40 -3.06 -2.79 14.25
C SER A 40 -2.68 -3.89 13.26
N VAL A 41 -3.68 -4.63 12.80
CA VAL A 41 -3.56 -5.61 11.71
C VAL A 41 -3.13 -4.91 10.42
N TYR A 42 -3.66 -3.71 10.15
CA TYR A 42 -3.32 -2.92 8.97
C TYR A 42 -1.84 -2.56 8.94
N HIS A 43 -1.30 -1.98 10.02
CA HIS A 43 0.12 -1.61 10.08
C HIS A 43 1.03 -2.84 10.04
N THR A 44 0.60 -3.95 10.64
CA THR A 44 1.35 -5.22 10.58
C THR A 44 1.42 -5.74 9.14
N ALA A 45 0.30 -5.75 8.41
CA ALA A 45 0.27 -6.18 7.02
C ALA A 45 1.12 -5.24 6.13
N LEU A 46 1.00 -3.92 6.31
CA LEU A 46 1.78 -2.94 5.57
C LEU A 46 3.28 -3.11 5.79
N TYR A 47 3.71 -3.33 7.03
CA TYR A 47 5.10 -3.65 7.35
C TYR A 47 5.57 -4.88 6.56
N GLN A 48 4.81 -5.99 6.58
CA GLN A 48 5.18 -7.20 5.84
C GLN A 48 5.28 -6.99 4.32
N LEU A 49 4.40 -6.16 3.76
CA LEU A 49 4.40 -5.87 2.32
C LEU A 49 5.50 -4.88 1.92
N SER A 50 5.93 -3.99 2.82
CA SER A 50 6.94 -2.97 2.54
C SER A 50 8.32 -3.56 2.19
N HIS A 51 8.66 -4.73 2.71
CA HIS A 51 9.91 -5.44 2.40
C HIS A 51 9.73 -6.61 1.43
N ALA A 52 8.54 -6.76 0.84
CA ALA A 52 8.28 -7.81 -0.12
C ALA A 52 8.62 -7.35 -1.55
N GLY A 53 9.50 -8.09 -2.23
CA GLY A 53 9.93 -7.74 -3.57
C GLY A 53 8.82 -7.88 -4.62
N VAL A 54 8.45 -6.79 -5.29
CA VAL A 54 7.45 -6.80 -6.37
C VAL A 54 8.15 -7.02 -7.72
N LYS A 55 7.75 -8.06 -8.46
CA LYS A 55 8.19 -8.30 -9.85
C LYS A 55 6.99 -8.50 -10.75
N LYS A 56 7.02 -7.89 -11.95
CA LYS A 56 5.97 -8.06 -12.97
C LYS A 56 5.74 -9.54 -13.25
N GLY A 57 4.47 -9.96 -13.20
CA GLY A 57 4.05 -11.35 -13.44
C GLY A 57 4.19 -12.29 -12.25
N VAL A 58 4.62 -11.80 -11.07
CA VAL A 58 4.74 -12.60 -9.85
C VAL A 58 3.81 -12.02 -8.77
N GLN A 59 3.02 -12.88 -8.14
CA GLN A 59 2.21 -12.50 -7.00
C GLN A 59 3.08 -12.47 -5.73
N VAL A 60 3.06 -11.32 -5.05
CA VAL A 60 3.76 -11.12 -3.77
C VAL A 60 2.95 -11.67 -2.60
N VAL A 61 1.62 -11.72 -2.77
CA VAL A 61 0.66 -12.23 -1.80
C VAL A 61 -0.19 -13.28 -2.48
N THR A 62 -0.39 -14.40 -1.79
CA THR A 62 -1.39 -15.41 -2.18
C THR A 62 -2.31 -15.69 -1.01
N TRP A 63 -3.61 -15.73 -1.28
CA TRP A 63 -4.58 -16.19 -0.31
C TRP A 63 -4.74 -17.70 -0.41
N MET A 64 -4.84 -18.39 0.73
CA MET A 64 -4.93 -19.85 0.79
C MET A 64 -5.98 -20.32 1.81
N GLY A 65 -6.37 -21.59 1.72
CA GLY A 65 -7.40 -22.18 2.58
C GLY A 65 -8.78 -21.55 2.37
N CYS A 66 -9.49 -21.29 3.47
CA CYS A 66 -10.83 -20.68 3.44
C CYS A 66 -10.83 -19.26 2.87
N MET A 67 -9.69 -18.57 2.85
CA MET A 67 -9.55 -17.24 2.26
C MET A 67 -9.05 -17.29 0.81
N SER A 68 -8.84 -18.47 0.22
CA SER A 68 -8.21 -18.58 -1.10
C SER A 68 -8.91 -17.75 -2.17
N ASN A 69 -8.17 -17.29 -3.19
CA ASN A 69 -8.75 -16.60 -4.34
C ASN A 69 -9.88 -17.43 -4.98
N SER A 70 -9.73 -18.76 -5.01
CA SER A 70 -10.78 -19.66 -5.50
C SER A 70 -12.05 -19.64 -4.64
N THR A 71 -11.89 -19.50 -3.32
CA THR A 71 -12.99 -19.35 -2.37
C THR A 71 -13.63 -17.96 -2.50
N TYR A 72 -12.82 -16.91 -2.62
CA TYR A 72 -13.28 -15.55 -2.89
C TYR A 72 -14.18 -15.50 -4.14
N TYR A 73 -13.75 -16.05 -5.28
CA TYR A 73 -14.60 -16.06 -6.47
C TYR A 73 -15.89 -16.88 -6.31
N LYS A 74 -15.89 -17.94 -5.52
CA LYS A 74 -17.11 -18.73 -5.21
C LYS A 74 -18.10 -17.97 -4.33
N LEU A 75 -17.63 -17.04 -3.51
CA LEU A 75 -18.50 -16.22 -2.64
C LEU A 75 -19.29 -15.17 -3.43
N GLY A 76 -19.01 -14.99 -4.73
CA GLY A 76 -19.66 -13.97 -5.56
C GLY A 76 -19.54 -12.56 -4.95
N PRO A 77 -18.32 -12.12 -4.57
CA PRO A 77 -18.11 -10.84 -3.94
C PRO A 77 -18.67 -9.75 -4.86
N GLU A 78 -19.47 -8.86 -4.29
CA GLU A 78 -19.95 -7.68 -5.02
C GLU A 78 -18.73 -6.99 -5.66
N SER A 79 -18.91 -6.43 -6.86
CA SER A 79 -17.87 -5.58 -7.43
C SER A 79 -17.49 -4.53 -6.40
N GLU A 80 -16.18 -4.31 -6.21
CA GLU A 80 -15.67 -3.29 -5.31
C GLU A 80 -16.46 -2.01 -5.59
N ARG A 81 -17.31 -1.61 -4.64
CA ARG A 81 -18.14 -0.42 -4.84
C ARG A 81 -17.13 0.69 -5.09
N PRO A 82 -17.16 1.36 -6.26
CA PRO A 82 -16.24 2.45 -6.50
C PRO A 82 -16.35 3.35 -5.28
N ARG A 83 -15.22 3.60 -4.60
CA ARG A 83 -15.23 4.55 -3.49
C ARG A 83 -15.83 5.81 -4.10
N GLY A 84 -17.06 6.14 -3.69
CA GLY A 84 -17.74 7.32 -4.20
C GLY A 84 -16.82 8.52 -3.98
N GLN A 85 -17.02 9.58 -4.76
CA GLN A 85 -16.31 10.84 -4.52
C GLN A 85 -16.47 11.16 -3.03
N GLY A 86 -15.35 11.23 -2.30
CA GLY A 86 -15.38 11.46 -0.86
C GLY A 86 -16.20 12.72 -0.58
N LYS A 87 -16.89 12.80 0.55
CA LYS A 87 -17.64 14.01 0.92
C LYS A 87 -16.84 14.86 1.90
N CYS A 88 -16.88 16.17 1.74
CA CYS A 88 -16.31 17.09 2.72
C CYS A 88 -17.03 16.91 4.07
N PRO A 89 -16.32 16.65 5.19
CA PRO A 89 -16.96 16.43 6.48
C PRO A 89 -17.65 17.67 7.05
N GLN A 90 -17.32 18.86 6.55
CA GLN A 90 -17.89 20.13 7.03
C GLN A 90 -19.16 20.52 6.27
N CYS A 91 -19.17 20.41 4.93
CA CYS A 91 -20.27 20.89 4.10
C CYS A 91 -20.97 19.79 3.29
N SER A 92 -20.51 18.54 3.37
CA SER A 92 -21.03 17.38 2.62
C SER A 92 -20.98 17.48 1.10
N ALA A 93 -20.29 18.49 0.55
CA ALA A 93 -20.03 18.61 -0.89
C ALA A 93 -19.11 17.47 -1.37
N GLU A 94 -19.25 17.09 -2.64
CA GLU A 94 -18.40 16.09 -3.27
C GLU A 94 -16.97 16.63 -3.45
N LEU A 95 -15.99 15.86 -3.00
CA LEU A 95 -14.58 16.18 -3.16
C LEU A 95 -14.15 15.91 -4.60
N GLN A 96 -13.59 16.93 -5.23
CA GLN A 96 -13.05 16.87 -6.58
C GLN A 96 -11.55 16.57 -6.54
N PRO A 97 -11.03 15.74 -7.46
CA PRO A 97 -9.62 15.44 -7.50
C PRO A 97 -8.82 16.67 -8.01
N VAL A 98 -7.62 16.86 -7.46
CA VAL A 98 -6.77 18.03 -7.74
C VAL A 98 -5.36 17.60 -8.15
N ARG A 99 -4.68 18.45 -8.91
CA ARG A 99 -3.28 18.31 -9.31
C ARG A 99 -2.47 19.52 -8.88
N TRP A 100 -1.26 19.28 -8.38
CA TRP A 100 -0.28 20.33 -8.11
C TRP A 100 0.35 20.83 -9.41
N GLU A 101 0.23 22.13 -9.67
CA GLU A 101 0.85 22.87 -10.77
C GLU A 101 1.65 24.08 -10.25
N GLY A 102 1.83 24.18 -8.93
CA GLY A 102 2.63 25.21 -8.29
C GLY A 102 4.14 25.04 -8.53
N ALA A 103 4.91 26.06 -8.14
CA ALA A 103 6.36 26.02 -8.24
C ALA A 103 6.95 25.13 -7.13
N GLY A 104 7.83 24.21 -7.52
CA GLY A 104 8.52 23.31 -6.59
C GLY A 104 7.71 22.07 -6.24
N ASP A 105 8.14 21.41 -5.17
CA ASP A 105 7.54 20.19 -4.66
C ASP A 105 6.16 20.47 -4.02
N PRO A 106 5.17 19.58 -4.19
CA PRO A 106 3.87 19.78 -3.59
C PRO A 106 3.98 19.83 -2.05
N PRO A 107 3.23 20.71 -1.38
CA PRO A 107 3.34 20.92 0.07
C PRO A 107 2.99 19.69 0.91
N LEU A 108 2.37 18.67 0.29
CA LEU A 108 1.98 17.41 0.92
C LEU A 108 2.90 16.22 0.58
N GLN A 109 4.02 16.44 -0.12
CA GLN A 109 4.88 15.33 -0.60
C GLN A 109 5.40 14.41 0.52
N ASP A 110 5.77 14.98 1.66
CA ASP A 110 6.32 14.24 2.80
C ASP A 110 5.29 13.98 3.91
N GLN A 111 4.02 14.27 3.64
CA GLN A 111 2.94 14.04 4.60
C GLN A 111 2.36 12.64 4.44
N LEU A 112 1.94 12.03 5.56
CA LEU A 112 1.23 10.75 5.53
C LEU A 112 -0.15 10.92 4.85
N GLU A 113 -0.78 9.84 4.39
CA GLU A 113 -2.15 9.91 3.90
C GLU A 113 -3.10 10.41 5.00
N GLY A 114 -3.85 11.48 4.73
CA GLY A 114 -4.70 12.14 5.71
C GLY A 114 -5.47 13.34 5.14
N GLY A 115 -6.28 13.98 5.99
CA GLY A 115 -6.97 15.23 5.68
C GLY A 115 -6.17 16.43 6.17
N TYR A 116 -5.79 17.32 5.25
CA TYR A 116 -4.99 18.51 5.55
C TYR A 116 -5.71 19.77 5.12
N TRP A 117 -5.54 20.84 5.89
CA TRP A 117 -5.94 22.19 5.51
C TRP A 117 -4.71 22.92 4.97
N ILE A 118 -4.70 23.19 3.68
CA ILE A 118 -3.59 23.86 2.99
C ILE A 118 -4.09 25.09 2.23
N ASP A 119 -3.18 26.00 1.91
CA ASP A 119 -3.45 27.06 0.93
C ASP A 119 -3.77 26.41 -0.43
N PRO A 120 -4.92 26.74 -1.06
CA PRO A 120 -5.27 26.19 -2.38
C PRO A 120 -4.34 26.66 -3.50
N GLY A 121 -3.51 27.68 -3.29
CA GLY A 121 -2.55 28.18 -4.28
C GLY A 121 -1.66 27.06 -4.86
N GLY A 122 -1.60 26.97 -6.19
CA GLY A 122 -0.82 25.95 -6.90
C GLY A 122 -1.56 24.62 -7.13
N TRP A 123 -2.79 24.46 -6.63
CA TRP A 123 -3.63 23.29 -6.92
C TRP A 123 -4.72 23.63 -7.95
N ARG A 124 -4.89 22.76 -8.94
CA ARG A 124 -5.93 22.86 -9.96
C ARG A 124 -6.86 21.64 -9.88
N TYR A 125 -8.17 21.85 -10.03
CA TYR A 125 -9.13 20.76 -10.22
C TYR A 125 -8.91 20.04 -11.55
N LEU A 126 -8.94 18.71 -11.54
CA LEU A 126 -8.88 17.91 -12.75
C LEU A 126 -10.21 17.99 -13.51
N GLU A 127 -10.13 17.95 -14.84
CA GLU A 127 -11.32 17.84 -15.69
C GLU A 127 -11.79 16.37 -15.79
N ASP A 128 -13.06 16.18 -16.16
CA ASP A 128 -13.63 14.84 -16.34
C ASP A 128 -12.86 14.04 -17.40
N GLY A 129 -12.35 12.87 -17.01
CA GLY A 129 -11.54 12.01 -17.87
C GLY A 129 -10.03 12.30 -17.84
N GLU A 130 -9.59 13.31 -17.10
CA GLU A 130 -8.16 13.57 -16.89
C GLU A 130 -7.58 12.52 -15.92
N ASN A 131 -6.51 11.84 -16.35
CA ASN A 131 -5.90 10.78 -15.54
C ASN A 131 -5.26 11.36 -14.25
N ASN A 132 -5.69 10.85 -13.11
CA ASN A 132 -5.12 11.16 -11.79
C ASN A 132 -3.87 10.28 -11.49
N HIS A 133 -2.98 10.13 -12.46
CA HIS A 133 -1.70 9.46 -12.20
C HIS A 133 -0.79 10.42 -11.44
N SER A 134 -0.50 10.03 -10.20
CA SER A 134 0.38 10.70 -9.25
C SER A 134 1.72 11.11 -9.87
N CYS A 135 1.93 12.42 -9.89
CA CYS A 135 3.16 13.09 -9.44
C CYS A 135 4.49 12.36 -9.67
N LEU A 136 4.88 12.02 -10.89
CA LEU A 136 6.27 11.73 -11.25
C LEU A 136 6.57 12.09 -12.71
N VAL A 137 6.76 13.37 -13.01
CA VAL A 137 7.51 13.78 -14.21
C VAL A 137 8.86 14.34 -13.76
N ARG A 138 9.90 13.52 -13.90
CA ARG A 138 11.29 13.93 -13.66
C ARG A 138 11.67 14.98 -14.72
N ARG A 139 11.98 16.21 -14.29
CA ARG A 139 12.49 17.27 -15.18
C ARG A 139 13.86 16.84 -15.75
N PRO A 140 14.12 16.91 -17.07
CA PRO A 140 15.44 16.62 -17.60
C PRO A 140 16.46 17.63 -17.03
N THR A 141 17.51 17.11 -16.41
CA THR A 141 18.65 17.89 -15.90
C THR A 141 19.53 18.30 -17.08
N SER A 142 19.31 19.51 -17.60
CA SER A 142 20.33 20.46 -18.08
C SER A 142 19.70 21.46 -19.05
N ALA A 143 19.73 22.73 -18.65
CA ALA A 143 19.87 23.81 -19.61
C ALA A 143 21.33 23.81 -20.13
N PRO A 144 21.57 24.39 -21.30
CA PRO A 144 22.61 25.41 -21.33
C PRO A 144 22.05 26.74 -21.81
N SER A 145 22.35 27.76 -21.00
CA SER A 145 22.37 29.16 -21.41
C SER A 145 23.36 29.38 -22.55
N ARG A 146 22.98 30.17 -23.56
CA ARG A 146 23.56 31.49 -23.91
C ARG A 146 23.10 31.88 -25.32
N GLY A 147 22.65 33.13 -25.45
CA GLY A 147 22.52 33.82 -26.75
C GLY A 147 23.89 34.11 -27.38
N PRO A 148 24.01 35.06 -28.32
CA PRO A 148 23.07 36.14 -28.67
C PRO A 148 21.94 35.73 -29.60
#